data_AF-A0ABD2XAD8-F1
#
_entry.id   AF-A0ABD2XAD8-F1
#
_cell.length_a   1.000
_cell.length_b   1.000
_cell.length_c   1.000
_cell.angle_alpha   90.00
_cell.angle_beta   90.00
_cell.angle_gamma   90.00
#
_symmetry.space_group_name_H-M   'P 1'
#
loop_
_entity.id
_entity.type
_entity.pdbx_description
1 polymer ?
#
loop_
_entity_poly.entity_id
_entity_poly.type
_entity_poly.pdbx_seq_one_letter_code
_entity_poly.pdbx_strand_id
1 'polypeptide(L)'
;MAFRHGFKILFRRLKPVHPLILYGTTASMFINPNPPKDPTHEQKLKFETPDASNLSYDYLIKQSTLSAVNSASQALTLTYSAIESNSKDYRVLLARLIALMNEAIMHPVTDSHWDEILEIRYQMQEKKKIIMQFILYMEYVHKMAEAASEISFLAGMDNLSTTLTQRIDDALGKIEFEKSNNSKLEEEYTKVQEETIKSSKIF
;
A
#
# COMPACT_ATOMS: atom_id res chain seq x y z
N MET A 1 -31.91 31.88 -38.50
CA MET A 1 -31.25 33.09 -37.96
C MET A 1 -31.36 33.04 -36.44
N ALA A 2 -30.41 32.38 -35.78
CA ALA A 2 -29.36 33.00 -34.96
C ALA A 2 -29.62 32.57 -33.50
N PHE A 3 -29.08 31.45 -32.99
CA PHE A 3 -27.67 31.07 -32.98
C PHE A 3 -26.72 32.25 -32.68
N ARG A 4 -27.17 33.21 -31.88
CA ARG A 4 -26.34 34.22 -31.24
C ARG A 4 -27.06 34.70 -29.99
N HIS A 5 -26.94 33.97 -28.87
CA HIS A 5 -27.02 34.54 -27.51
C HIS A 5 -26.70 33.53 -26.38
N GLY A 6 -26.52 32.23 -26.66
CA GLY A 6 -26.18 31.21 -25.65
C GLY A 6 -24.70 31.09 -25.24
N PHE A 7 -23.78 31.81 -25.88
CA PHE A 7 -22.32 31.61 -25.68
C PHE A 7 -21.65 32.58 -24.69
N LYS A 8 -22.39 33.52 -24.07
CA LYS A 8 -21.82 34.53 -23.16
C LYS A 8 -21.96 34.25 -21.66
N ILE A 9 -22.54 33.11 -21.28
CA ILE A 9 -22.77 32.76 -19.86
C ILE A 9 -21.90 31.58 -19.39
N LEU A 10 -21.21 30.88 -20.31
CA LEU A 10 -20.41 29.70 -19.98
C LEU A 10 -18.95 30.01 -19.52
N PHE A 11 -18.49 31.26 -19.57
CA PHE A 11 -17.07 31.61 -19.32
C PHE A 11 -16.82 32.53 -18.11
N ARG A 12 -17.69 32.54 -17.09
CA ARG A 12 -17.49 33.48 -15.95
C ARG A 12 -17.46 32.91 -14.53
N ARG A 13 -17.41 31.60 -14.31
CA ARG A 13 -17.22 31.06 -12.94
C ARG A 13 -16.39 29.78 -12.88
N LEU A 14 -15.11 29.91 -13.22
CA LEU A 14 -14.08 28.93 -12.84
C LEU A 14 -12.97 29.63 -12.04
N LYS A 15 -12.66 29.02 -10.89
CA LYS A 15 -11.56 29.23 -9.91
C LYS A 15 -11.89 30.10 -8.68
N PRO A 16 -11.47 29.65 -7.47
CA PRO A 16 -10.05 29.58 -7.11
C PRO A 16 -9.50 28.15 -6.94
N VAL A 17 -8.27 27.94 -7.39
CA VAL A 17 -7.47 26.73 -7.18
C VAL A 17 -6.36 27.10 -6.20
N HIS A 18 -6.18 26.27 -5.16
CA HIS A 18 -5.10 26.35 -4.17
C HIS A 18 -3.70 26.40 -4.82
N PRO A 19 -2.70 27.02 -4.15
CA PRO A 19 -1.38 27.24 -4.75
C PRO A 19 -0.56 25.95 -4.77
N LEU A 20 -0.28 25.46 -5.97
CA LEU A 20 0.81 24.54 -6.28
C LEU A 20 2.11 25.35 -6.35
N ILE A 21 3.05 25.06 -5.47
CA ILE A 21 4.43 25.55 -5.52
C ILE A 21 5.14 24.80 -6.66
N LEU A 22 5.21 25.45 -7.82
CA LEU A 22 6.10 25.09 -8.91
C LEU A 22 7.28 26.08 -8.86
N TYR A 23 8.46 25.60 -8.46
CA TYR A 23 9.71 26.32 -8.68
C TYR A 23 10.01 26.33 -10.18
N GLY A 24 9.43 27.30 -10.87
CA GLY A 24 9.77 27.66 -12.24
C GLY A 24 11.07 28.45 -12.26
N THR A 25 12.07 27.90 -12.96
CA THR A 25 13.27 28.56 -13.42
C THR A 25 12.92 29.85 -14.16
N THR A 26 13.06 30.99 -13.49
CA THR A 26 13.05 32.30 -14.14
C THR A 26 14.50 32.76 -14.27
N ALA A 27 14.93 32.85 -15.53
CA ALA A 27 16.18 33.45 -15.92
C ALA A 27 16.23 34.89 -15.41
N SER A 28 17.08 35.15 -14.41
CA SER A 28 17.45 36.49 -14.01
C SER A 28 18.34 37.11 -15.09
N MET A 29 17.89 38.23 -15.63
CA MET A 29 18.70 39.09 -16.50
C MET A 29 19.94 39.55 -15.75
N PHE A 30 21.10 39.38 -16.37
CA PHE A 30 22.38 39.89 -15.90
C PHE A 30 22.38 41.42 -15.98
N ILE A 31 22.31 42.09 -14.82
CA ILE A 31 22.91 43.41 -14.64
C ILE A 31 24.21 43.15 -13.89
N ASN A 32 25.31 43.52 -14.53
CA ASN A 32 26.67 43.38 -14.03
C ASN A 32 27.07 44.67 -13.29
N PRO A 33 27.28 44.68 -11.97
CA PRO A 33 28.08 45.69 -11.31
C PRO A 33 29.38 45.05 -10.82
N ASN A 34 30.44 45.37 -11.57
CA ASN A 34 31.85 45.06 -11.35
C ASN A 34 32.30 43.63 -11.72
N PRO A 35 33.37 43.50 -12.54
CA PRO A 35 33.98 42.20 -12.78
C PRO A 35 34.42 41.61 -11.43
N PRO A 36 34.20 40.30 -11.19
CA PRO A 36 34.77 39.66 -10.02
C PRO A 36 36.28 39.85 -10.10
N LYS A 37 36.90 40.31 -9.01
CA LYS A 37 38.35 40.25 -8.85
C LYS A 37 38.78 38.84 -9.20
N ASP A 38 39.81 38.71 -10.05
CA ASP A 38 40.41 37.43 -10.39
C ASP A 38 40.51 36.60 -9.10
N PRO A 39 39.94 35.38 -9.07
CA PRO A 39 40.08 34.54 -7.89
C PRO A 39 41.58 34.35 -7.69
N THR A 40 42.10 34.92 -6.59
CA THR A 40 43.44 34.59 -6.10
C THR A 40 43.58 33.08 -6.18
N HIS A 41 44.70 32.60 -6.73
CA HIS A 41 44.99 31.22 -7.17
C HIS A 41 44.69 30.08 -6.16
N GLU A 42 44.14 30.40 -4.98
CA GLU A 42 43.87 29.53 -3.84
C GLU A 42 42.37 29.21 -3.63
N GLN A 43 41.44 29.86 -4.33
CA GLN A 43 40.01 29.47 -4.33
C GLN A 43 39.67 28.47 -5.44
N LYS A 44 40.50 27.44 -5.62
CA LYS A 44 40.05 26.24 -6.34
C LYS A 44 38.99 25.58 -5.48
N LEU A 45 37.77 25.41 -6.00
CA LEU A 45 36.79 24.49 -5.44
C LEU A 45 37.51 23.16 -5.20
N LYS A 46 37.79 22.84 -3.93
CA LYS A 46 38.20 21.50 -3.53
C LYS A 46 36.96 20.64 -3.70
N PHE A 47 36.78 20.11 -4.90
CA PHE A 47 35.96 18.92 -5.06
C PHE A 47 36.65 17.84 -4.23
N GLU A 48 36.03 17.40 -3.14
CA GLU A 48 36.35 16.10 -2.57
C GLU A 48 36.09 15.10 -3.70
N THR A 49 37.17 14.63 -4.32
CA THR A 49 37.09 13.52 -5.26
C THR A 49 36.48 12.35 -4.50
N PRO A 50 35.41 11.70 -5.02
CA PRO A 50 34.86 10.51 -4.40
C PRO A 50 36.01 9.56 -4.10
N ASP A 51 36.14 9.15 -2.83
CA ASP A 51 37.23 8.27 -2.40
C ASP A 51 37.29 7.07 -3.35
N ALA A 52 38.46 6.77 -3.92
CA ALA A 52 38.61 5.76 -4.97
C ALA A 52 38.19 4.36 -4.48
N SER A 53 38.17 4.16 -3.15
CA SER A 53 37.63 2.99 -2.46
C SER A 53 36.12 2.80 -2.69
N ASN A 54 35.35 3.88 -2.87
CA ASN A 54 33.90 3.89 -3.13
C ASN A 54 33.54 3.50 -4.58
N LEU A 55 34.55 3.31 -5.46
CA LEU A 55 34.36 2.87 -6.85
C LEU A 55 34.69 1.38 -7.06
N SER A 56 35.05 0.65 -5.99
CA SER A 56 35.25 -0.80 -6.07
C SER A 56 33.93 -1.52 -6.35
N TYR A 57 33.98 -2.58 -7.17
CA TYR A 57 32.82 -3.44 -7.41
C TYR A 57 32.27 -4.06 -6.12
N ASP A 58 33.13 -4.37 -5.14
CA ASP A 58 32.68 -4.88 -3.82
C ASP A 58 31.81 -3.86 -3.08
N TYR A 59 32.22 -2.59 -3.08
CA TYR A 59 31.45 -1.51 -2.47
C TYR A 59 30.11 -1.31 -3.19
N LEU A 60 30.12 -1.27 -4.53
CA LEU A 60 28.92 -1.10 -5.34
C LEU A 60 27.93 -2.26 -5.15
N ILE A 61 28.42 -3.50 -5.07
CA ILE A 61 27.60 -4.68 -4.76
C ILE A 61 26.97 -4.51 -3.38
N LYS A 62 27.75 -4.19 -2.34
CA LYS A 62 27.21 -3.98 -0.98
C LYS A 62 26.15 -2.89 -0.92
N GLN A 63 26.34 -1.78 -1.63
CA GLN A 63 25.34 -0.70 -1.71
C GLN A 63 24.06 -1.15 -2.44
N SER A 64 24.20 -1.84 -3.57
CA SER A 64 23.05 -2.40 -4.30
C SER A 64 22.28 -3.40 -3.43
N THR A 65 23.00 -4.27 -2.71
CA THR A 65 22.43 -5.25 -1.79
C THR A 65 21.68 -4.58 -0.63
N LEU A 66 22.25 -3.53 -0.03
CA LEU A 66 21.57 -2.74 0.99
C LEU A 66 20.24 -2.15 0.46
N SER A 67 20.26 -1.61 -0.76
CA SER A 67 19.05 -1.09 -1.41
C SER A 67 18.00 -2.18 -1.67
N ALA A 68 18.42 -3.38 -2.04
CA ALA A 68 17.52 -4.52 -2.25
C ALA A 68 16.87 -4.97 -0.93
N VAL A 69 17.66 -5.12 0.14
CA VAL A 69 17.17 -5.48 1.49
C VAL A 69 16.16 -4.45 2.01
N ASN A 70 16.43 -3.16 1.80
CA ASN A 70 15.52 -2.08 2.21
C ASN A 70 14.20 -2.12 1.44
N SER A 71 14.27 -2.27 0.11
CA SER A 71 13.08 -2.39 -0.74
C SER A 71 12.24 -3.60 -0.34
N ALA A 72 12.88 -4.75 -0.11
CA ALA A 72 12.22 -5.96 0.33
C ALA A 72 11.56 -5.82 1.70
N SER A 73 12.28 -5.24 2.67
CA SER A 73 11.74 -4.94 4.01
C SER A 73 10.50 -4.04 3.95
N GLN A 74 10.54 -3.00 3.10
CA GLN A 74 9.43 -2.09 2.94
C GLN A 74 8.22 -2.78 2.29
N ALA A 75 8.45 -3.57 1.23
CA ALA A 75 7.40 -4.31 0.56
C ALA A 75 6.74 -5.34 1.50
N LEU A 76 7.52 -6.07 2.30
CA LEU A 76 7.01 -6.96 3.36
C LEU A 76 6.07 -6.18 4.28
N THR A 77 6.57 -5.04 4.78
CA THR A 77 5.85 -4.22 5.76
C THR A 77 4.52 -3.71 5.24
N LEU A 78 4.53 -3.11 4.05
CA LEU A 78 3.33 -2.57 3.44
C LEU A 78 2.33 -3.67 3.11
N THR A 79 2.81 -4.82 2.62
CA THR A 79 1.94 -5.93 2.22
C THR A 79 1.26 -6.57 3.41
N TYR A 80 2.01 -6.95 4.46
CA TYR A 80 1.38 -7.53 5.65
C TYR A 80 0.45 -6.53 6.34
N SER A 81 0.81 -5.24 6.38
CA SER A 81 -0.03 -4.21 7.00
C SER A 81 -1.34 -4.02 6.24
N ALA A 82 -1.30 -4.10 4.91
CA ALA A 82 -2.50 -4.06 4.07
C ALA A 82 -3.39 -5.30 4.29
N ILE A 83 -2.80 -6.49 4.42
CA ILE A 83 -3.53 -7.73 4.76
C ILE A 83 -4.20 -7.60 6.12
N GLU A 84 -3.46 -7.15 7.14
CA GLU A 84 -3.96 -6.99 8.51
C GLU A 84 -5.12 -5.99 8.57
N SER A 85 -4.95 -4.80 7.98
CA SER A 85 -5.99 -3.77 8.00
C SER A 85 -7.25 -4.22 7.26
N ASN A 86 -7.12 -4.82 6.08
CA ASN A 86 -8.29 -5.29 5.33
C ASN A 86 -8.94 -6.50 6.01
N SER A 87 -8.17 -7.38 6.66
CA SER A 87 -8.70 -8.51 7.43
C SER A 87 -9.50 -8.04 8.64
N LYS A 88 -9.06 -6.99 9.34
CA LYS A 88 -9.83 -6.36 10.42
C LYS A 88 -11.17 -5.84 9.92
N ASP A 89 -11.18 -5.05 8.85
CA ASP A 89 -12.42 -4.54 8.24
C ASP A 89 -13.34 -5.68 7.77
N TYR A 90 -12.76 -6.69 7.12
CA TYR A 90 -13.47 -7.87 6.64
C TYR A 90 -14.19 -8.59 7.78
N ARG A 91 -13.51 -8.81 8.91
CA ARG A 91 -14.11 -9.45 10.08
C ARG A 91 -15.21 -8.61 10.72
N VAL A 92 -15.09 -7.28 10.74
CA VAL A 92 -16.17 -6.40 11.21
C VAL A 92 -17.42 -6.56 10.35
N LEU A 93 -17.27 -6.53 9.01
CA LEU A 93 -18.37 -6.74 8.08
C LEU A 93 -18.99 -8.14 8.25
N LEU A 94 -18.15 -9.16 8.37
CA LEU A 94 -18.59 -10.55 8.52
C LEU A 94 -19.35 -10.76 9.84
N ALA A 95 -18.87 -10.21 10.95
CA ALA A 95 -19.56 -10.27 12.24
C ALA A 95 -20.90 -9.54 12.21
N ARG A 96 -20.97 -8.37 11.57
CA ARG A 96 -22.24 -7.64 11.36
C ARG A 96 -23.21 -8.45 10.52
N LEU A 97 -22.73 -9.07 9.46
CA LEU A 97 -23.53 -9.91 8.57
C LEU A 97 -24.10 -11.13 9.31
N ILE A 98 -23.28 -11.80 10.13
CA ILE A 98 -23.71 -12.89 11.01
C ILE A 98 -24.85 -12.43 11.91
N ALA A 99 -24.71 -11.27 12.58
CA ALA A 99 -25.74 -10.74 13.47
C ALA A 99 -27.07 -10.47 12.73
N LEU A 100 -27.02 -9.81 11.57
CA LEU A 100 -28.22 -9.52 10.77
C LEU A 100 -28.90 -10.79 10.26
N MET A 101 -28.13 -11.80 9.87
CA MET A 101 -28.70 -13.08 9.43
C MET A 101 -29.35 -13.84 10.59
N ASN A 102 -28.74 -13.84 11.77
CA ASN A 102 -29.36 -14.41 12.97
C ASN A 102 -30.67 -13.70 13.35
N GLU A 103 -30.73 -12.37 13.24
CA GLU A 103 -31.98 -11.62 13.46
C GLU A 103 -33.08 -12.04 12.47
N ALA A 104 -32.73 -12.23 11.20
CA ALA A 104 -33.65 -12.67 10.15
C ALA A 104 -34.12 -14.13 10.33
N ILE A 105 -33.33 -14.98 10.99
CA ILE A 105 -33.73 -16.35 11.35
C ILE A 105 -34.75 -16.32 12.49
N MET A 106 -34.53 -15.46 13.49
CA MET A 106 -35.33 -15.46 14.70
C MET A 106 -36.70 -14.81 14.48
N HIS A 107 -36.75 -13.72 13.71
CA HIS A 107 -37.94 -12.88 13.58
C HIS A 107 -38.19 -12.50 12.11
N PRO A 108 -39.45 -12.23 11.72
CA PRO A 108 -39.74 -11.61 10.43
C PRO A 108 -39.07 -10.24 10.35
N VAL A 109 -38.26 -10.03 9.32
CA VAL A 109 -37.55 -8.78 9.07
C VAL A 109 -38.13 -8.03 7.88
N THR A 110 -37.83 -6.74 7.81
CA THR A 110 -38.31 -5.85 6.72
C THR A 110 -37.45 -5.97 5.47
N ASP A 111 -37.95 -5.50 4.33
CA ASP A 111 -37.17 -5.45 3.08
C ASP A 111 -35.87 -4.64 3.25
N SER A 112 -35.90 -3.55 4.03
CA SER A 112 -34.72 -2.73 4.32
C SER A 112 -33.62 -3.52 5.06
N HIS A 113 -33.98 -4.54 5.83
CA HIS A 113 -33.01 -5.42 6.51
C HIS A 113 -32.31 -6.34 5.51
N TRP A 114 -33.07 -6.85 4.54
CA TRP A 114 -32.51 -7.66 3.44
C TRP A 114 -31.60 -6.84 2.54
N ASP A 115 -31.94 -5.58 2.29
CA ASP A 115 -31.07 -4.63 1.58
C ASP A 115 -29.75 -4.39 2.33
N GLU A 116 -29.78 -4.21 3.66
CA GLU A 116 -28.56 -4.09 4.48
C GLU A 116 -27.70 -5.36 4.41
N ILE A 117 -28.32 -6.54 4.50
CA ILE A 117 -27.63 -7.84 4.32
C ILE A 117 -26.95 -7.92 2.96
N LEU A 118 -27.64 -7.50 1.89
CA LEU A 118 -27.10 -7.55 0.53
C LEU A 118 -25.91 -6.60 0.36
N GLU A 119 -26.02 -5.37 0.87
CA GLU A 119 -24.95 -4.38 0.83
C GLU A 119 -23.71 -4.86 1.59
N ILE A 120 -23.88 -5.37 2.81
CA ILE A 120 -22.76 -5.87 3.60
C ILE A 120 -22.11 -7.09 2.94
N ARG A 121 -22.89 -7.99 2.33
CA ARG A 121 -22.34 -9.12 1.53
C ARG A 121 -21.46 -8.63 0.39
N TYR A 122 -21.89 -7.58 -0.32
CA TYR A 122 -21.12 -6.98 -1.39
C TYR A 122 -19.79 -6.39 -0.86
N GLN A 123 -19.85 -5.56 0.17
CA GLN A 123 -18.66 -4.95 0.78
C GLN A 123 -17.68 -6.00 1.33
N MET A 124 -18.21 -7.01 2.02
CA MET A 124 -17.45 -8.15 2.55
C MET A 124 -16.72 -8.88 1.42
N GLN A 125 -17.39 -9.13 0.30
CA GLN A 125 -16.80 -9.83 -0.84
C GLN A 125 -15.69 -9.00 -1.52
N GLU A 126 -15.88 -7.69 -1.66
CA GLU A 126 -14.84 -6.79 -2.18
C GLU A 126 -13.61 -6.79 -1.27
N LYS A 127 -13.80 -6.73 0.06
CA LYS A 127 -12.69 -6.85 1.03
C LYS A 127 -11.97 -8.19 0.92
N LYS A 128 -12.70 -9.31 0.80
CA LYS A 128 -12.11 -10.64 0.60
C LYS A 128 -11.24 -10.70 -0.63
N LYS A 129 -11.70 -10.14 -1.75
CA LYS A 129 -10.94 -10.08 -3.00
C LYS A 129 -9.63 -9.30 -2.84
N ILE A 130 -9.67 -8.14 -2.18
CA ILE A 130 -8.48 -7.33 -1.88
C ILE A 130 -7.50 -8.10 -1.01
N ILE A 131 -7.98 -8.78 0.04
CA ILE A 131 -7.13 -9.60 0.91
C ILE A 131 -6.45 -10.71 0.11
N MET A 132 -7.20 -11.46 -0.71
CA MET A 132 -6.65 -12.52 -1.57
C MET A 132 -5.58 -11.97 -2.53
N GLN A 133 -5.80 -10.79 -3.10
CA GLN A 133 -4.81 -10.15 -3.97
C GLN A 133 -3.52 -9.82 -3.22
N PHE A 134 -3.60 -9.28 -2.01
CA PHE A 134 -2.39 -8.99 -1.21
C PHE A 134 -1.70 -10.25 -0.69
N ILE A 135 -2.44 -11.31 -0.37
CA ILE A 135 -1.84 -12.62 -0.03
C ILE A 135 -1.01 -13.13 -1.21
N LEU A 136 -1.57 -13.10 -2.42
CA LEU A 136 -0.83 -13.48 -3.63
C LEU A 136 0.39 -12.58 -3.85
N TYR A 137 0.24 -11.27 -3.65
CA TYR A 137 1.35 -10.33 -3.74
C TYR A 137 2.46 -10.66 -2.73
N MET A 138 2.10 -11.03 -1.49
CA MET A 138 3.05 -11.43 -0.46
C MET A 138 3.91 -12.62 -0.88
N GLU A 139 3.37 -13.59 -1.63
CA GLU A 139 4.16 -14.75 -2.11
C GLU A 139 5.36 -14.31 -2.96
N TYR A 140 5.23 -13.23 -3.74
CA TYR A 140 6.32 -12.68 -4.53
C TYR A 140 7.23 -11.77 -3.72
N VAL A 141 6.67 -11.00 -2.79
CA VAL A 141 7.47 -10.20 -1.85
C VAL A 141 8.35 -11.10 -0.98
N HIS A 142 7.84 -12.26 -0.56
CA HIS A 142 8.59 -13.26 0.18
C HIS A 142 9.80 -13.74 -0.64
N LYS A 143 9.59 -14.19 -1.88
CA LYS A 143 10.67 -14.62 -2.78
C LYS A 143 11.72 -13.52 -3.01
N MET A 144 11.26 -12.27 -3.17
CA MET A 144 12.16 -11.11 -3.31
C MET A 144 12.99 -10.90 -2.04
N ALA A 145 12.39 -11.05 -0.87
CA ALA A 145 13.07 -10.90 0.41
C ALA A 145 14.05 -12.05 0.70
N GLU A 146 13.70 -13.29 0.37
CA GLU A 146 14.61 -14.44 0.44
C GLU A 146 15.85 -14.19 -0.43
N ALA A 147 15.66 -13.83 -1.70
CA ALA A 147 16.77 -13.53 -2.60
C ALA A 147 17.64 -12.37 -2.09
N ALA A 148 17.03 -11.29 -1.60
CA ALA A 148 17.78 -10.16 -1.03
C ALA A 148 18.57 -10.57 0.24
N SER A 149 18.02 -11.48 1.05
CA SER A 149 18.69 -12.05 2.21
C SER A 149 19.92 -12.85 1.80
N GLU A 150 19.76 -13.78 0.85
CA GLU A 150 20.86 -14.59 0.33
C GLU A 150 21.99 -13.75 -0.28
N ILE A 151 21.64 -12.74 -1.08
CA ILE A 151 22.63 -11.84 -1.67
C ILE A 151 23.36 -11.04 -0.58
N SER A 152 22.66 -10.63 0.50
CA SER A 152 23.29 -9.95 1.63
C SER A 152 24.28 -10.82 2.40
N PHE A 153 23.98 -12.12 2.55
CA PHE A 153 24.93 -13.08 3.08
C PHE A 153 26.16 -13.22 2.18
N LEU A 154 25.97 -13.39 0.86
CA LEU A 154 27.07 -13.51 -0.11
C LEU A 154 27.95 -12.25 -0.19
N ALA A 155 27.39 -11.06 0.06
CA ALA A 155 28.12 -9.80 0.11
C ALA A 155 28.88 -9.58 1.44
N GLY A 156 28.88 -10.56 2.36
CA GLY A 156 29.50 -10.45 3.69
C GLY A 156 28.75 -9.50 4.63
N MET A 157 27.44 -9.35 4.43
CA MET A 157 26.55 -8.51 5.23
C MET A 157 25.62 -9.38 6.09
N ASP A 158 26.19 -10.33 6.83
CA ASP A 158 25.46 -11.37 7.59
C ASP A 158 24.35 -10.79 8.48
N ASN A 159 24.63 -9.69 9.17
CA ASN A 159 23.66 -9.01 10.03
C ASN A 159 22.39 -8.59 9.27
N LEU A 160 22.52 -8.13 8.02
CA LEU A 160 21.37 -7.77 7.19
C LEU A 160 20.59 -9.02 6.77
N SER A 161 21.29 -10.10 6.41
CA SER A 161 20.65 -11.38 6.08
C SER A 161 19.81 -11.86 7.25
N THR A 162 20.42 -12.01 8.43
CA THR A 162 19.71 -12.48 9.65
C THR A 162 18.52 -11.58 9.99
N THR A 163 18.69 -10.26 9.91
CA THR A 163 17.61 -9.31 10.19
C THR A 163 16.46 -9.45 9.18
N LEU A 164 16.77 -9.62 7.90
CA LEU A 164 15.75 -9.75 6.86
C LEU A 164 15.01 -11.10 7.00
N THR A 165 15.70 -12.20 7.27
CA THR A 165 15.06 -13.50 7.54
C THR A 165 14.08 -13.41 8.71
N GLN A 166 14.47 -12.78 9.82
CA GLN A 166 13.56 -12.59 10.97
C GLN A 166 12.31 -11.78 10.57
N ARG A 167 12.47 -10.73 9.76
CA ARG A 167 11.34 -9.93 9.27
C ARG A 167 10.41 -10.72 8.36
N ILE A 168 10.96 -11.64 7.56
CA ILE A 168 10.18 -12.56 6.73
C ILE A 168 9.33 -13.44 7.64
N ASP A 169 9.95 -14.12 8.61
CA ASP A 169 9.27 -15.03 9.54
C ASP A 169 8.16 -14.32 10.31
N ASP A 170 8.45 -13.14 10.85
CA ASP A 170 7.49 -12.31 11.57
C ASP A 170 6.29 -11.93 10.69
N ALA A 171 6.53 -11.51 9.45
CA ALA A 171 5.48 -11.09 8.53
C ALA A 171 4.60 -12.27 8.11
N LEU A 172 5.20 -13.43 7.81
CA LEU A 172 4.47 -14.65 7.47
C LEU A 172 3.64 -15.14 8.65
N GLY A 173 4.20 -15.15 9.86
CA GLY A 173 3.49 -15.53 11.08
C GLY A 173 2.26 -14.65 11.32
N LYS A 174 2.38 -13.33 11.13
CA LYS A 174 1.25 -12.39 11.22
C LYS A 174 0.17 -12.67 10.17
N ILE A 175 0.58 -12.97 8.93
CA ILE A 175 -0.38 -13.28 7.86
C ILE A 175 -1.14 -14.57 8.15
N GLU A 176 -0.46 -15.61 8.62
CA GLU A 176 -1.11 -16.86 9.01
C GLU A 176 -2.07 -16.67 10.18
N PHE A 177 -1.72 -15.82 11.15
CA PHE A 177 -2.63 -15.41 12.22
C PHE A 177 -3.90 -14.74 11.67
N GLU A 178 -3.76 -13.77 10.77
CA GLU A 178 -4.91 -13.09 10.15
C GLU A 178 -5.77 -14.04 9.31
N LYS A 179 -5.16 -14.93 8.53
CA LYS A 179 -5.87 -15.98 7.78
C LYS A 179 -6.67 -16.89 8.71
N SER A 180 -6.04 -17.38 9.78
CA SER A 180 -6.70 -18.27 10.76
C SER A 180 -7.91 -17.60 11.39
N ASN A 181 -7.80 -16.33 11.78
CA ASN A 181 -8.91 -15.59 12.38
C ASN A 181 -10.04 -15.31 11.39
N ASN A 182 -9.71 -15.01 10.12
CA ASN A 182 -10.72 -14.89 9.07
C ASN A 182 -11.47 -16.21 8.88
N SER A 183 -10.74 -17.33 8.75
CA SER A 183 -11.33 -18.66 8.54
C SER A 183 -12.28 -19.09 9.66
N LYS A 184 -11.93 -18.80 10.93
CA LYS A 184 -12.82 -19.11 12.08
C LYS A 184 -14.17 -18.41 11.96
N LEU A 185 -14.15 -17.12 11.60
CA LEU A 185 -15.37 -16.34 11.46
C LEU A 185 -16.15 -16.70 10.19
N GLU A 186 -15.46 -17.09 9.11
CA GLU A 186 -16.08 -17.64 7.89
C GLU A 186 -16.81 -18.96 8.18
N GLU A 187 -16.26 -19.80 9.05
CA GLU A 187 -16.93 -21.04 9.48
C GLU A 187 -18.23 -20.76 10.24
N GLU A 188 -18.22 -19.78 11.15
CA GLU A 188 -19.43 -19.33 11.86
C GLU A 188 -20.48 -18.79 10.88
N TYR A 189 -20.05 -17.92 9.96
CA TYR A 189 -20.94 -17.40 8.92
C TYR A 189 -21.55 -18.52 8.06
N THR A 190 -20.77 -19.53 7.69
CA THR A 190 -21.26 -20.68 6.91
C THR A 190 -22.37 -21.43 7.65
N LYS A 191 -22.24 -21.62 8.97
CA LYS A 191 -23.28 -22.25 9.80
C LYS A 191 -24.57 -21.43 9.80
N VAL A 192 -24.47 -20.12 10.00
CA VAL A 192 -25.63 -19.22 10.00
C VAL A 192 -26.31 -19.16 8.63
N GLN A 193 -25.55 -19.20 7.54
CA GLN A 193 -26.10 -19.32 6.19
C GLN A 193 -26.88 -20.63 6.01
N GLU A 194 -26.34 -21.75 6.47
CA GLU A 194 -27.01 -23.04 6.40
C GLU A 194 -28.33 -23.04 7.17
N GLU A 195 -28.35 -22.49 8.39
CA GLU A 195 -29.55 -22.33 9.20
C GLU A 195 -30.60 -21.45 8.53
N THR A 196 -30.18 -20.34 7.93
CA THR A 196 -31.08 -19.43 7.19
C THR A 196 -31.74 -20.15 6.01
N ILE A 197 -31.00 -20.98 5.28
CA ILE A 197 -31.55 -21.75 4.15
C ILE A 197 -32.52 -22.83 4.64
N LYS A 198 -32.25 -23.45 5.80
CA LYS A 198 -33.15 -24.44 6.40
C LYS A 198 -34.44 -23.81 6.91
N SER A 199 -34.36 -22.63 7.54
CA SER A 199 -35.54 -21.91 8.04
C SER A 199 -36.36 -21.29 6.91
N SER A 200 -35.74 -20.91 5.79
CA SER A 200 -36.44 -20.36 4.61
C SER A 200 -37.20 -21.40 3.79
N LYS A 201 -37.00 -22.72 4.01
CA LYS A 201 -37.64 -23.81 3.27
C LYS A 201 -39.09 -24.14 3.73
N ILE A 202 -39.81 -23.18 4.31
CA ILE A 202 -41.26 -23.28 4.57
C ILE A 202 -42.04 -22.48 3.50
N PHE A 203 -41.82 -22.83 2.23
CA PHE A 203 -42.70 -22.48 1.11
C PHE A 203 -42.99 -23.74 0.30
#